data_AF-A0A7C4VMZ4-F1
#
_entry.id   AF-A0A7C4VMZ4-F1
#
_cell.length_a   1.000
_cell.length_b   1.000
_cell.length_c   1.000
_cell.angle_alpha   90.00
_cell.angle_beta   90.00
_cell.angle_gamma   90.00
#
_symmetry.space_group_name_H-M   'P 1'
#
loop_
_entity.id
_entity.type
_entity.pdbx_description
1 polymer ?
#
loop_
_entity_poly.entity_id
_entity_poly.type
_entity_poly.pdbx_seq_one_letter_code
_entity_poly.pdbx_strand_id
1 'polypeptide(L)'
;MLRVVLLLLVVAGVAAFFTRPDEAKMREAADAVLSDPQNIAQGIESIGASLVGDRAFSDYYLVSRYVVSFDNNPVVSCWGAFTQVQCSRAEPASAPAS
;
A
#
# COMPACT_ATOMS: atom_id res chain seq x y z
N MET A 1 31.71 -12.58 -11.36
CA MET A 1 30.23 -12.52 -11.52
C MET A 1 29.53 -12.11 -10.22
N LEU A 2 29.78 -12.77 -9.08
CA LEU A 2 29.19 -12.38 -7.79
C LEU A 2 29.39 -10.90 -7.39
N ARG A 3 30.57 -10.34 -7.67
CA ARG A 3 30.87 -8.92 -7.43
C ARG A 3 29.95 -7.98 -8.21
N VAL A 4 29.59 -8.34 -9.45
CA VAL A 4 28.69 -7.54 -10.31
C VAL A 4 27.26 -7.64 -9.79
N VAL A 5 26.82 -8.85 -9.41
CA VAL A 5 25.50 -9.05 -8.81
C VAL A 5 25.33 -8.27 -7.52
N LEU A 6 26.34 -8.29 -6.64
CA LEU A 6 26.34 -7.48 -5.41
C LEU A 6 26.25 -5.98 -5.71
N LEU A 7 27.00 -5.50 -6.71
CA LEU A 7 26.97 -4.09 -7.11
C LEU A 7 25.56 -3.70 -7.61
N LEU A 8 24.93 -4.56 -8.41
CA LEU A 8 23.56 -4.34 -8.89
C LEU A 8 22.52 -4.32 -7.75
N LEU A 9 22.65 -5.20 -6.76
CA LEU A 9 21.75 -5.21 -5.60
C LEU A 9 21.90 -3.94 -4.75
N VAL A 10 23.12 -3.45 -4.56
CA VAL A 10 23.36 -2.18 -3.84
C VAL A 10 22.73 -1.01 -4.60
N VAL A 11 22.93 -0.94 -5.91
CA VAL A 11 22.33 0.12 -6.74
C VAL A 11 20.80 0.05 -6.72
N ALA A 12 20.22 -1.15 -6.81
CA ALA A 12 18.77 -1.33 -6.71
C ALA A 12 18.22 -0.93 -5.34
N GLY A 13 18.93 -1.26 -4.25
CA GLY A 13 18.55 -0.85 -2.89
C GLY A 13 18.59 0.67 -2.70
N VAL A 14 19.66 1.32 -3.20
CA VAL A 14 19.76 2.79 -3.16
C VAL A 14 18.64 3.43 -3.98
N ALA A 15 18.37 2.91 -5.18
CA ALA A 15 17.27 3.39 -6.01
C ALA A 15 15.91 3.26 -5.30
N ALA A 16 15.63 2.12 -4.67
CA ALA A 16 14.40 1.91 -3.89
C ALA A 16 14.25 2.91 -2.74
N PHE A 17 15.34 3.15 -2.00
CA PHE A 17 15.34 4.10 -0.88
C PHE A 17 14.95 5.52 -1.32
N PHE A 18 15.48 5.99 -2.46
CA PHE A 18 15.17 7.33 -2.97
C PHE A 18 13.82 7.42 -3.69
N THR A 19 13.32 6.31 -4.25
CA THR A 19 12.12 6.32 -5.10
C THR A 19 10.86 5.81 -4.41
N ARG A 20 10.95 5.34 -3.16
CA ARG A 20 9.80 4.88 -2.35
C ARG A 20 8.69 5.93 -2.32
N PRO A 21 7.41 5.52 -2.39
CA PRO A 21 6.31 6.47 -2.40
C PRO A 21 6.07 7.01 -0.99
N ASP A 22 5.82 8.30 -0.91
CA ASP A 22 5.44 8.97 0.33
C ASP A 22 3.97 8.73 0.68
N GLU A 23 3.57 9.16 1.88
CA GLU A 23 2.21 9.00 2.39
C GLU A 23 1.16 9.63 1.47
N ALA A 24 1.42 10.80 0.89
CA ALA A 24 0.43 11.48 0.07
C ALA A 24 0.14 10.69 -1.20
N LYS A 25 1.18 10.14 -1.84
CA LYS A 25 1.03 9.30 -3.03
C LYS A 25 0.30 7.99 -2.73
N MET A 26 0.57 7.37 -1.57
CA MET A 26 -0.16 6.15 -1.18
C MET A 26 -1.60 6.42 -0.76
N ARG A 27 -1.87 7.56 -0.13
CA ARG A 27 -3.22 7.99 0.20
C ARG A 27 -4.07 8.21 -1.04
N GLU A 28 -3.52 8.90 -2.05
CA GLU A 28 -4.20 9.12 -3.33
C GLU A 28 -4.55 7.79 -4.02
N ALA A 29 -3.62 6.84 -4.02
CA ALA A 29 -3.88 5.50 -4.56
C ALA A 29 -4.96 4.73 -3.77
N ALA A 30 -4.98 4.86 -2.44
CA ALA A 30 -6.01 4.25 -1.60
C ALA A 30 -7.39 4.89 -1.85
N ASP A 31 -7.44 6.21 -1.95
CA ASP A 31 -8.67 6.97 -2.23
C ASP A 31 -9.23 6.61 -3.62
N ALA A 32 -8.36 6.36 -4.60
CA ALA A 32 -8.77 5.87 -5.93
C ALA A 32 -9.43 4.49 -5.87
N VAL A 33 -8.90 3.54 -5.08
CA VAL A 33 -9.51 2.22 -4.89
C VAL A 33 -10.86 2.32 -4.17
N LEU A 34 -10.96 3.20 -3.16
CA LEU A 34 -12.18 3.42 -2.40
C LEU A 34 -13.29 4.10 -3.22
N SER A 35 -12.90 4.93 -4.18
CA SER A 35 -13.83 5.68 -5.05
C SER A 35 -14.25 4.92 -6.31
N ASP A 36 -13.68 3.74 -6.57
CA ASP A 36 -13.98 2.96 -7.76
C ASP A 36 -15.37 2.30 -7.66
N PRO A 37 -16.32 2.61 -8.55
CA PRO A 37 -17.68 2.07 -8.52
C PRO A 37 -17.73 0.54 -8.63
N GLN A 38 -16.73 -0.12 -9.24
CA GLN A 38 -16.65 -1.58 -9.25
C GLN A 38 -16.34 -2.15 -7.86
N ASN A 39 -15.62 -1.40 -7.02
CA ASN A 39 -15.35 -1.76 -5.63
C ASN A 39 -16.53 -1.44 -4.71
N ILE A 40 -17.35 -0.43 -5.06
CA ILE A 40 -18.55 -0.03 -4.30
C ILE A 40 -19.62 -1.12 -4.28
N ALA A 41 -19.87 -1.77 -5.42
CA ALA A 41 -20.86 -2.84 -5.55
C ALA A 41 -20.56 -4.12 -4.72
N GLN A 42 -19.33 -4.27 -4.19
CA GLN A 42 -18.92 -5.41 -3.37
C GLN A 42 -18.86 -5.08 -1.86
N GLY A 43 -19.63 -4.08 -1.39
CA GLY A 43 -19.81 -3.82 0.04
C GLY A 43 -19.15 -2.55 0.60
N ILE A 44 -18.78 -1.58 -0.24
CA ILE A 44 -18.30 -0.25 0.21
C ILE A 44 -19.46 0.77 0.29
N GLU A 45 -20.69 0.38 -0.08
CA GLU A 45 -21.89 1.21 0.12
C GLU A 45 -22.07 1.71 1.57
N SER A 46 -21.51 1.02 2.57
CA SER A 46 -21.51 1.45 3.97
C SER A 46 -20.33 2.34 4.40
N ILE A 47 -19.26 2.43 3.61
CA ILE A 47 -18.00 3.11 3.98
C ILE A 47 -17.82 4.42 3.19
N GLY A 48 -18.40 4.53 1.98
CA GLY A 48 -18.36 5.75 1.16
C GLY A 48 -19.00 6.99 1.81
N ALA A 49 -19.82 6.81 2.85
CA ALA A 49 -20.47 7.90 3.59
C ALA A 49 -19.68 8.37 4.84
N SER A 50 -18.64 7.64 5.26
CA SER A 50 -17.94 7.86 6.53
C SER A 50 -16.43 7.69 6.33
N LEU A 51 -15.81 8.65 5.64
CA LEU A 51 -14.36 8.87 5.50
C LEU A 51 -13.66 9.24 6.83
N VAL A 52 -14.04 8.57 7.93
CA VAL A 52 -13.39 8.62 9.25
C VAL A 52 -12.86 7.21 9.56
N GLY A 53 -12.10 6.65 8.63
CA GLY A 53 -11.30 5.47 8.89
C GLY A 53 -9.95 5.89 9.48
N ASP A 54 -9.43 5.12 10.43
CA ASP A 54 -8.06 5.28 10.91
C ASP A 54 -7.08 5.01 9.75
N ARG A 55 -6.16 5.94 9.53
CA ARG A 55 -5.16 5.90 8.46
C ARG A 55 -3.80 5.72 9.10
N ALA A 56 -3.13 4.63 8.74
CA ALA A 56 -1.81 4.30 9.26
C ALA A 56 -0.80 4.18 8.12
N PHE A 57 0.22 5.03 8.15
CA PHE A 57 1.38 4.96 7.28
C PHE A 57 2.56 4.32 8.03
N SER A 58 3.28 3.43 7.37
CA SER A 58 4.49 2.80 7.90
C SER A 58 5.58 2.77 6.84
N ASP A 59 6.76 3.27 7.20
CA ASP A 59 7.93 3.32 6.33
C ASP A 59 8.94 2.24 6.78
N TYR A 60 9.27 1.33 5.86
CA TYR A 60 10.20 0.21 6.06
C TYR A 60 11.48 0.38 5.22
N TYR A 61 12.00 1.61 5.13
CA TYR A 61 13.23 1.96 4.40
C TYR A 61 13.12 1.84 2.86
N LEU A 62 12.90 0.64 2.33
CA LEU A 62 12.80 0.35 0.89
C LEU A 62 11.36 0.17 0.42
N VAL A 63 10.49 -0.11 1.37
CA VAL A 63 9.06 -0.37 1.15
C VAL A 63 8.30 0.54 2.10
N SER A 64 7.09 0.89 1.71
CA SER A 64 6.16 1.68 2.49
C SER A 64 4.82 0.98 2.49
N ARG A 65 4.04 1.17 3.55
CA ARG A 65 2.73 0.59 3.70
C ARG A 65 1.74 1.66 4.15
N TYR A 66 0.55 1.64 3.58
CA TYR A 66 -0.55 2.51 3.96
C TYR A 66 -1.81 1.68 4.16
N VAL A 67 -2.41 1.75 5.34
CA VAL A 67 -3.60 0.97 5.70
C VAL A 67 -4.72 1.92 6.09
N VAL A 68 -5.91 1.67 5.55
CA VAL A 68 -7.14 2.34 5.96
C VAL A 68 -8.01 1.32 6.67
N SER A 69 -8.32 1.59 7.93
CA SER A 69 -9.14 0.73 8.78
C SER A 69 -10.44 1.42 9.15
N PHE A 70 -11.53 0.66 9.24
CA PHE A 70 -12.81 1.12 9.75
C PHE A 70 -13.23 0.22 10.90
N ASP A 71 -13.53 0.80 12.07
CA ASP A 71 -13.91 0.05 13.28
C ASP A 71 -12.92 -1.10 13.61
N ASN A 72 -11.62 -0.77 13.65
CA ASN A 72 -10.50 -1.72 13.82
C ASN A 72 -10.34 -2.81 12.74
N ASN A 73 -11.13 -2.80 11.67
CA ASN A 73 -11.01 -3.75 10.55
C ASN A 73 -10.29 -3.08 9.36
N PRO A 74 -9.17 -3.63 8.87
CA PRO A 74 -8.52 -3.09 7.69
C PRO A 74 -9.42 -3.30 6.48
N VAL A 75 -9.65 -2.25 5.70
CA VAL A 75 -10.50 -2.27 4.51
C VAL A 75 -9.63 -2.21 3.24
N VAL A 76 -8.60 -1.37 3.28
CA VAL A 76 -7.64 -1.20 2.18
C VAL A 76 -6.22 -1.26 2.73
N SER A 77 -5.36 -2.02 2.05
CA SER A 77 -3.92 -2.06 2.32
C SER A 77 -3.18 -1.76 1.03
N CYS A 78 -2.40 -0.69 1.04
CA CYS A 78 -1.50 -0.33 -0.03
C CYS A 78 -0.06 -0.62 0.37
N TRP A 79 0.68 -1.22 -0.55
CA TRP A 79 2.11 -1.45 -0.46
C TRP A 79 2.82 -0.67 -1.55
N GLY A 80 3.83 0.08 -1.16
CA GLY A 80 4.65 0.86 -2.06
C GLY A 80 6.09 0.38 -2.05
N ALA A 81 6.66 0.10 -3.22
CA ALA A 81 8.07 -0.21 -3.39
C ALA A 81 8.60 0.49 -4.64
N PHE A 82 9.74 1.17 -4.52
CA PHE A 82 10.20 2.12 -5.55
C PHE A 82 9.07 3.10 -5.91
N THR A 83 8.87 3.44 -7.19
CA THR A 83 7.82 4.35 -7.64
C THR A 83 6.43 3.72 -7.74
N GLN A 84 6.30 2.42 -7.47
CA GLN A 84 5.09 1.65 -7.68
C GLN A 84 4.28 1.56 -6.38
N VAL A 85 2.96 1.71 -6.49
CA VAL A 85 2.00 1.51 -5.40
C VAL A 85 1.03 0.43 -5.85
N GLN A 86 0.85 -0.58 -5.01
CA GLN A 86 -0.10 -1.65 -5.21
C GLN A 86 -1.09 -1.64 -4.06
N CYS A 87 -2.34 -1.37 -4.35
CA CYS A 87 -3.42 -1.36 -3.37
C CYS A 87 -4.29 -2.61 -3.55
N SER A 88 -4.51 -3.33 -2.46
CA SER A 88 -5.46 -4.43 -2.42
C SER A 88 -6.54 -4.13 -1.37
N ARG A 89 -7.72 -4.70 -1.59
CA ARG A 89 -8.69 -4.86 -0.51
C ARG A 89 -8.01 -5.69 0.57
N ALA A 90 -8.06 -5.24 1.81
CA ALA A 90 -7.50 -6.03 2.89
C ALA A 90 -8.35 -7.29 3.05
N GLU A 91 -7.76 -8.44 2.72
CA GLU A 91 -8.21 -9.71 3.31
C GLU A 91 -7.88 -9.65 4.81
N PRO A 92 -8.73 -10.21 5.69
CA PRO A 92 -8.39 -10.31 7.10
C PRO A 92 -7.00 -10.94 7.24
N ALA A 93 -6.18 -10.42 8.16
CA ALA A 93 -4.72 -10.52 8.22
C ALA A 93 -4.11 -11.94 8.42
N SER A 94 -4.68 -12.99 7.82
CA SER A 94 -4.33 -14.40 8.01
C SER A 94 -4.16 -15.20 6.71
N ALA A 95 -3.89 -14.55 5.57
CA ALA A 95 -3.48 -15.25 4.35
C ALA A 95 -1.96 -15.10 4.13
N PRO A 96 -1.12 -16.04 4.59
CA PRO A 96 0.28 -16.09 4.17
C PRO A 96 0.35 -16.44 2.68
N ALA A 97 1.02 -15.60 1.90
CA ALA A 97 1.41 -15.93 0.54
C ALA A 97 2.41 -17.10 0.59
N SER A 98 1.96 -18.27 0.15
CA SER A 98 2.82 -19.46 -0.08
C SER A 98 3.28 -19.54 -1.53
#